data_AF-A0A660XQM5-F1
#
_entry.id   AF-A0A660XQM5-F1
#
_cell.length_a   1.000
_cell.length_b   1.000
_cell.length_c   1.000
_cell.angle_alpha   90.00
_cell.angle_beta   90.00
_cell.angle_gamma   90.00
#
_symmetry.space_group_name_H-M   'P 1'
#
loop_
_entity.id
_entity.type
_entity.pdbx_description
1 polymer ?
#
loop_
_entity_poly.entity_id
_entity_poly.type
_entity_poly.pdbx_seq_one_letter_code
_entity_poly.pdbx_strand_id
1 'polypeptide(L)'
;IRLLLDYMALGFSLLKGDLGRVTAIIKAHFWILFHPGQILRKRRMVKSIRKVFDKHIMRRLYHGSIALGFYLFGKRRYLDLLK
;
A
#
# COMPACT_ATOMS: atom_id res chain seq x y z
N ILE A 1 3.08 -1.93 -8.64
CA ILE A 1 4.14 -1.27 -7.82
C ILE A 1 4.55 -2.13 -6.63
N ARG A 2 3.64 -2.54 -5.72
CA ARG A 2 4.01 -3.27 -4.48
C ARG A 2 4.75 -4.60 -4.70
N LEU A 3 4.26 -5.45 -5.62
CA LEU A 3 4.94 -6.71 -5.96
C LEU A 3 6.35 -6.48 -6.51
N LEU A 4 6.53 -5.50 -7.40
CA LEU A 4 7.84 -5.16 -7.96
C LEU A 4 8.83 -4.75 -6.86
N LEU A 5 8.37 -3.94 -5.90
CA LEU A 5 9.20 -3.51 -4.78
C LEU A 5 9.60 -4.68 -3.87
N ASP A 6 8.68 -5.63 -3.64
CA ASP A 6 8.97 -6.85 -2.88
C ASP A 6 9.98 -7.74 -3.62
N TYR A 7 9.89 -7.88 -4.94
CA TYR A 7 10.89 -8.61 -5.73
C TYR A 7 12.27 -7.95 -5.71
N MET A 8 12.34 -6.62 -5.79
CA MET A 8 13.61 -5.88 -5.61
C MET A 8 14.20 -6.10 -4.22
N ALA A 9 13.37 -6.04 -3.18
CA ALA A 9 13.80 -6.29 -1.81
C ALA A 9 14.27 -7.74 -1.61
N LEU A 10 13.63 -8.70 -2.26
CA LEU A 10 14.01 -10.11 -2.23
C LEU A 10 15.39 -10.29 -2.90
N GLY A 11 15.60 -9.72 -4.09
CA GLY A 11 16.90 -9.74 -4.78
C GLY A 11 18.02 -9.10 -3.94
N PHE A 12 17.78 -7.92 -3.36
CA PHE A 12 18.75 -7.27 -2.49
C PHE A 12 19.06 -8.10 -1.22
N SER A 13 18.05 -8.72 -0.61
CA SER A 13 18.22 -9.52 0.61
C SER A 13 18.95 -10.83 0.35
N LEU A 14 18.74 -11.44 -0.84
CA LEU A 14 19.50 -12.60 -1.30
C LEU A 14 20.99 -12.25 -1.45
N LEU A 15 21.31 -11.12 -2.09
CA LEU A 15 22.69 -10.65 -2.22
C LEU A 15 23.34 -10.36 -0.86
N LYS A 16 22.57 -9.89 0.12
CA LYS A 16 23.04 -9.62 1.48
C LYS A 16 23.11 -10.87 2.38
N GLY A 17 22.61 -12.02 1.92
CA GLY A 17 22.56 -13.26 2.70
C GLY A 17 21.53 -13.28 3.83
N ASP A 18 20.55 -12.37 3.82
CA ASP A 18 19.52 -12.29 4.87
C ASP A 18 18.34 -13.24 4.56
N LEU A 19 18.55 -14.51 4.91
CA LEU A 19 17.58 -15.58 4.69
C LEU A 19 16.28 -15.38 5.49
N GLY A 20 16.33 -14.67 6.62
CA GLY A 20 15.14 -14.34 7.41
C GLY A 20 14.17 -13.47 6.60
N ARG A 21 14.70 -12.43 5.95
CA ARG A 21 13.90 -11.53 5.12
C ARG A 21 13.36 -12.21 3.87
N VAL A 22 14.16 -13.06 3.22
CA VAL A 22 13.74 -13.82 2.03
C VAL A 22 12.60 -14.77 2.35
N THR A 23 12.72 -15.58 3.41
CA THR A 23 11.67 -16.53 3.81
C THR A 23 10.38 -15.84 4.23
N ALA A 24 10.46 -14.67 4.87
CA ALA A 24 9.30 -13.84 5.19
C ALA A 24 8.54 -13.38 3.94
N ILE A 25 9.25 -12.89 2.92
CA ILE A 25 8.64 -12.44 1.66
C ILE A 25 7.96 -13.62 0.94
N ILE A 26 8.63 -14.78 0.87
CA ILE A 26 8.07 -15.99 0.24
C ILE A 26 6.82 -16.47 0.98
N LYS A 27 6.87 -16.55 2.32
CA LYS A 27 5.71 -16.94 3.15
C LYS A 27 4.53 -16.00 2.94
N ALA A 28 4.78 -14.69 2.84
CA ALA A 28 3.72 -13.71 2.59
C ALA A 28 3.06 -13.93 1.21
N HIS A 29 3.85 -14.18 0.16
CA HIS A 29 3.33 -14.47 -1.17
C HIS A 29 2.54 -15.79 -1.20
N PHE A 30 3.06 -16.83 -0.55
CA PHE A 30 2.39 -18.11 -0.43
C PHE A 30 1.05 -17.97 0.30
N TRP A 31 1.01 -17.24 1.42
CA TRP A 31 -0.24 -17.03 2.16
C TRP A 31 -1.32 -16.37 1.29
N ILE A 32 -0.95 -15.35 0.49
CA ILE A 32 -1.86 -14.66 -0.43
C ILE A 32 -2.42 -15.61 -1.49
N LEU A 33 -1.60 -16.50 -2.05
CA LEU A 33 -2.02 -17.48 -3.06
C LEU A 33 -2.95 -18.56 -2.48
N PHE A 34 -2.71 -19.02 -1.25
CA PHE A 34 -3.46 -20.12 -0.64
C PHE A 34 -4.73 -19.69 0.10
N HIS A 35 -4.89 -18.39 0.42
CA HIS A 35 -6.06 -17.89 1.16
C HIS A 35 -6.93 -16.88 0.37
N PRO A 36 -7.23 -17.10 -0.93
CA PRO A 36 -8.03 -16.14 -1.71
C PRO A 36 -9.46 -16.05 -1.16
N GLY A 37 -10.03 -17.15 -0.64
CA GLY A 37 -11.37 -17.16 -0.05
C GLY A 37 -11.50 -16.24 1.17
N GLN A 38 -10.49 -16.20 2.04
CA GLN A 38 -10.48 -15.31 3.20
C GLN A 38 -10.40 -13.84 2.78
N ILE A 39 -9.59 -13.54 1.75
CA ILE A 39 -9.47 -12.19 1.17
C ILE A 39 -10.83 -11.75 0.59
N LEU A 40 -11.49 -12.60 -0.19
CA LEU A 40 -12.79 -12.30 -0.79
C LEU A 40 -13.86 -12.08 0.28
N ARG A 41 -13.90 -12.92 1.33
CA ARG A 41 -14.85 -12.75 2.45
C ARG A 41 -14.67 -11.39 3.12
N LYS A 42 -13.43 -11.00 3.45
CA LYS A 42 -13.14 -9.68 4.03
C LYS A 42 -13.51 -8.55 3.07
N ARG A 43 -13.20 -8.68 1.77
CA ARG A 43 -13.56 -7.69 0.74
C ARG A 43 -15.07 -7.51 0.62
N ARG A 44 -15.86 -8.60 0.69
CA ARG A 44 -17.33 -8.53 0.67
C ARG A 44 -17.88 -7.79 1.89
N MET A 45 -17.36 -8.09 3.09
CA MET A 45 -17.75 -7.41 4.33
C MET A 45 -17.44 -5.90 4.28
N VAL A 46 -16.26 -5.51 3.81
CA VAL A 46 -15.92 -4.09 3.64
C VAL A 46 -16.80 -3.42 2.59
N LYS A 47 -17.13 -4.14 1.50
CA LYS A 47 -18.02 -3.62 0.46
C LYS A 47 -19.46 -3.45 0.97
N SER A 48 -19.94 -4.28 1.90
CA SER A 48 -21.31 -4.17 2.43
C SER A 48 -21.50 -2.99 3.38
N ILE A 49 -20.46 -2.58 4.11
CA ILE A 49 -20.52 -1.39 4.98
C ILE A 49 -20.21 -0.08 4.23
N ARG A 50 -19.80 -0.15 2.97
CA ARG A 50 -19.37 1.02 2.18
C ARG A 50 -20.57 1.89 1.84
N LYS A 51 -20.57 3.13 2.33
CA LYS A 51 -21.57 4.17 1.99
C LYS A 51 -21.25 4.94 0.71
N VAL A 52 -19.96 5.17 0.42
CA VAL A 52 -19.49 5.97 -0.72
C VAL A 52 -18.43 5.21 -1.48
N PHE A 53 -18.50 5.23 -2.81
CA PHE A 53 -17.51 4.55 -3.64
C PHE A 53 -16.16 5.28 -3.63
N ASP A 54 -15.07 4.54 -3.51
CA ASP A 54 -13.71 5.10 -3.37
C ASP A 54 -13.36 6.10 -4.47
N LYS A 55 -13.82 5.91 -5.72
CA LYS A 55 -13.63 6.89 -6.81
C LYS A 55 -14.08 8.31 -6.40
N HIS A 56 -15.19 8.43 -5.67
CA HIS A 56 -15.70 9.73 -5.23
C HIS A 56 -14.83 10.33 -4.13
N ILE A 57 -14.28 9.49 -3.24
CA ILE A 57 -13.37 9.90 -2.17
C ILE A 57 -12.01 10.30 -2.78
N MET A 58 -11.44 9.46 -3.64
CA MET A 58 -10.17 9.68 -4.32
C MET A 58 -10.19 10.96 -5.13
N ARG A 59 -11.28 11.28 -5.84
CA ARG A 59 -11.40 12.56 -6.57
C ARG A 59 -11.28 13.79 -5.66
N ARG A 60 -11.65 13.68 -4.38
CA ARG A 60 -11.53 14.75 -3.38
C ARG A 60 -10.23 14.69 -2.57
N LEU A 61 -9.45 13.61 -2.72
CA LEU A 61 -8.19 13.45 -2.01
C LEU A 61 -7.10 14.27 -2.72
N TYR A 62 -6.17 14.80 -1.94
CA TYR A 62 -4.95 15.37 -2.51
C TYR A 62 -4.11 14.26 -3.14
N HIS A 63 -3.72 14.44 -4.41
CA HIS A 63 -3.00 13.45 -5.21
C HIS A 63 -1.47 13.64 -5.19
N GLY A 64 -0.98 14.76 -4.66
CA GLY A 64 0.45 15.05 -4.58
C GLY A 64 1.13 14.41 -3.38
N SER A 65 2.45 14.55 -3.31
CA SER A 65 3.20 14.12 -2.13
C SER A 65 2.99 15.10 -0.98
N ILE A 66 2.32 14.63 0.08
CA ILE A 66 2.17 15.39 1.33
C ILE A 66 3.55 15.66 1.95
N ALA A 67 4.47 14.68 1.86
CA ALA A 67 5.82 14.83 2.39
C ALA A 67 6.58 15.97 1.71
N LEU A 68 6.53 16.05 0.36
CA LEU A 68 7.15 17.17 -0.35
C LEU A 68 6.46 18.49 0.00
N GLY A 69 5.12 18.51 0.05
CA GLY A 69 4.35 19.69 0.44
C GLY A 69 4.72 20.23 1.83
N PHE A 70 4.92 19.34 2.78
CA PHE A 70 5.25 19.70 4.17
C PHE A 70 6.74 20.09 4.33
N TYR A 71 7.66 19.26 3.84
CA TYR A 71 9.09 19.43 4.09
C TYR A 71 9.76 20.45 3.16
N LEU A 72 9.35 20.55 1.90
CA LEU A 72 9.96 21.48 0.93
C LEU A 72 9.17 22.78 0.78
N PHE A 73 7.83 22.70 0.81
CA PHE A 73 6.97 23.86 0.54
C PHE A 73 6.33 24.46 1.80
N GLY A 74 6.63 23.92 2.99
CA GLY A 74 6.15 24.46 4.27
C GLY A 74 4.63 24.46 4.46
N LYS A 75 3.88 23.68 3.65
CA LYS A 75 2.43 23.60 3.72
C LYS A 75 2.02 22.77 4.95
N ARG A 76 1.55 23.44 6.00
CA ARG A 76 1.21 22.82 7.30
C ARG A 76 -0.25 22.43 7.43
N ARG A 77 -1.17 23.05 6.67
CA ARG A 77 -2.61 22.76 6.74
C ARG A 77 -3.10 22.10 5.46
N TYR A 78 -4.16 21.31 5.60
CA TYR A 78 -4.81 20.64 4.46
C TYR A 78 -5.28 21.63 3.38
N LEU A 79 -5.81 22.79 3.79
CA LEU A 79 -6.22 23.85 2.87
C LEU A 79 -5.05 24.40 2.04
N ASP A 80 -3.86 24.45 2.64
CA ASP A 80 -2.67 24.93 1.95
C ASP A 80 -2.22 23.92 0.87
N LEU A 81 -2.48 22.62 1.06
CA LEU A 81 -2.20 21.56 0.07
C LEU A 81 -3.18 21.55 -1.11
N LEU A 82 -4.42 21.97 -0.89
CA LEU A 82 -5.45 22.04 -1.94
C LEU A 82 -5.31 23.26 -2.86
N LYS A 83 -4.53 24.26 -2.44
CA LYS A 83 -4.26 25.51 -3.16
C LYS A 83 -3.02 25.40 -4.03
#